data_AF-A0A662BDC0-F1
#
_entry.id   AF-A0A662BDC0-F1
#
_cell.length_a   1.000
_cell.length_b   1.000
_cell.length_c   1.000
_cell.angle_alpha   90.00
_cell.angle_beta   90.00
_cell.angle_gamma   90.00
#
_symmetry.space_group_name_H-M   'P 1'
#
loop_
_entity.id
_entity.type
_entity.pdbx_description
1 polymer ?
#
loop_
_entity_poly.entity_id
_entity_poly.type
_entity_poly.pdbx_seq_one_letter_code
_entity_poly.pdbx_strand_id
1 'polypeptide(L)'
;MGLVTSKEISKALHIEKLGSFGTFFGWIVLKILRISRLNEIYDMHKNKKDIVFLDAILNEIEIDFEIPKEDLDRIPKEGAFITVSNHPLGGIDGILLLKLMVEKRPDYKIIANFLLHRIEPLQKYVMPVNPFEDRKDIKSSLTGIKNALLHLKNGNSLGIFPAGEVSTYKDGKLVVDKPWEEGAIKIIKKANVPIIPIYFHAKNSKLFYLLSSINDRLRTLKLPSEFLGQKHKVIKVRIGKPITVKEQNSFSSIDDFHNYLRKKTYMLSNSFEKEKRKLGNVSFKNQKVPEKIISSILPELIEKEIGVLNKGDSILFRSKNYTIYLAESKQIKNILLEIGRLREVTFREVGEGTNKSIDLDKYDKFYRHLFLWDEINKKLVGAYRMGLGSEIFKKYGLKGFYIHELFRIEPELNSMMQKTIEMGRAFIIKEYQQKPMPLFLLWKGIVHMTLKYPEHKFLMGGVSISNKFSNFSKSLMIEFMKSHYYDPFIAQYVHPKKEYKVVLKDVDKDFVFDAAKADVIKFDKIIDEIEPGNLRLPVLLKKYVKQNAKLVAFNVDPKFNNAVDGLMYLRIADLPESTVKPVMEEFQAELERKHSSNHEK
;
A
#
# COMPACT_ATOMS: atom_id res chain seq x y z
N MET A 1 -22.21 -15.70 -39.35
CA MET A 1 -23.47 -15.45 -38.62
C MET A 1 -23.08 -14.69 -37.37
N GLY A 2 -23.58 -13.47 -37.20
CA GLY A 2 -23.24 -12.63 -36.06
C GLY A 2 -23.80 -13.16 -34.74
N LEU A 3 -23.25 -12.68 -33.62
CA LEU A 3 -23.66 -13.06 -32.25
C LEU A 3 -25.11 -12.69 -31.95
N VAL A 4 -25.60 -11.60 -32.55
CA VAL A 4 -26.97 -11.10 -32.42
C VAL A 4 -27.50 -10.69 -33.79
N THR A 5 -28.70 -11.16 -34.13
CA THR A 5 -29.37 -10.89 -35.42
C THR A 5 -30.47 -9.84 -35.30
N SER A 6 -30.83 -9.21 -36.43
CA SER A 6 -31.91 -8.20 -36.47
C SER A 6 -33.27 -8.79 -36.09
N LYS A 7 -33.52 -10.06 -36.44
CA LYS A 7 -34.71 -10.81 -36.05
C LYS A 7 -34.79 -11.04 -34.54
N GLU A 8 -33.67 -11.35 -33.90
CA GLU A 8 -33.62 -11.50 -32.43
C GLU A 8 -33.88 -10.18 -31.70
N ILE A 9 -33.33 -9.06 -32.20
CA ILE A 9 -33.61 -7.73 -31.64
C ILE A 9 -35.08 -7.34 -31.85
N SER A 10 -35.63 -7.58 -33.05
CA SER A 10 -37.04 -7.34 -33.34
C SER A 10 -37.96 -8.11 -32.38
N LYS A 11 -37.59 -9.36 -32.06
CA LYS A 11 -38.32 -10.20 -31.10
C LYS A 11 -38.18 -9.72 -29.66
N ALA A 12 -36.99 -9.26 -29.27
CA ALA A 12 -36.74 -8.73 -27.93
C ALA A 12 -37.46 -7.40 -27.65
N LEU A 13 -37.74 -6.62 -28.70
CA LEU A 13 -38.47 -5.36 -28.62
C LEU A 13 -40.00 -5.53 -28.81
N HIS A 14 -40.50 -6.76 -28.96
CA HIS A 14 -41.91 -7.07 -29.21
C HIS A 14 -42.50 -6.41 -30.49
N ILE A 15 -41.65 -6.14 -31.48
CA ILE A 15 -42.03 -5.51 -32.76
C ILE A 15 -41.99 -6.53 -33.93
N GLU A 16 -41.78 -7.81 -33.64
CA GLU A 16 -41.76 -8.88 -34.66
C GLU A 16 -43.09 -9.00 -35.43
N LYS A 17 -44.20 -8.57 -34.82
CA LYS A 17 -45.53 -8.55 -35.44
C LYS A 17 -45.63 -7.60 -36.65
N LEU A 18 -44.65 -6.70 -36.83
CA LEU A 18 -44.56 -5.80 -37.97
C LEU A 18 -43.80 -6.41 -39.17
N GLY A 19 -43.45 -7.69 -39.12
CA GLY A 19 -42.84 -8.42 -40.25
C GLY A 19 -41.51 -7.83 -40.73
N SER A 20 -41.43 -7.51 -42.02
CA SER A 20 -40.23 -6.92 -42.65
C SER A 20 -39.85 -5.56 -42.06
N PHE A 21 -40.82 -4.74 -41.65
CA PHE A 21 -40.59 -3.46 -40.98
C PHE A 21 -40.00 -3.63 -39.58
N GLY A 22 -40.45 -4.62 -38.82
CA GLY A 22 -39.88 -4.97 -37.51
C GLY A 22 -38.41 -5.40 -37.63
N THR A 23 -38.10 -6.19 -38.66
CA THR A 23 -36.72 -6.63 -38.95
C THR A 23 -35.82 -5.46 -39.40
N PHE A 24 -36.35 -4.53 -40.20
CA PHE A 24 -35.64 -3.30 -40.60
C PHE A 24 -35.36 -2.38 -39.40
N PHE A 25 -36.33 -2.19 -38.51
CA PHE A 25 -36.12 -1.43 -37.28
C PHE A 25 -35.10 -2.11 -36.35
N GLY A 26 -35.14 -3.44 -36.25
CA GLY A 26 -34.11 -4.23 -35.56
C GLY A 26 -32.70 -4.01 -36.13
N TRP A 27 -32.56 -3.87 -37.46
CA TRP A 27 -31.30 -3.53 -38.10
C TRP A 27 -30.81 -2.11 -37.78
N ILE A 28 -31.72 -1.12 -37.75
CA ILE A 28 -31.40 0.24 -37.31
C ILE A 28 -30.87 0.23 -35.86
N VAL A 29 -31.54 -0.50 -34.97
CA VAL A 29 -31.13 -0.64 -33.56
C VAL A 29 -29.75 -1.32 -33.45
N LEU A 30 -29.47 -2.37 -34.22
CA LEU A 30 -28.13 -2.99 -34.27
C LEU A 30 -27.03 -1.98 -34.62
N LYS A 31 -27.31 -1.08 -35.57
CA LYS A 31 -26.34 -0.07 -36.03
C LYS A 31 -26.16 1.06 -35.00
N ILE A 32 -27.25 1.56 -34.42
CA ILE A 32 -27.22 2.60 -33.38
C ILE A 32 -26.50 2.12 -32.12
N LEU A 33 -26.79 0.90 -31.67
CA LEU A 33 -26.13 0.30 -30.50
C LEU A 33 -24.74 -0.25 -30.81
N ARG A 34 -24.27 -0.13 -32.07
CA ARG A 34 -22.98 -0.63 -32.57
C ARG A 34 -22.78 -2.15 -32.42
N ILE A 35 -23.86 -2.92 -32.34
CA ILE A 35 -23.81 -4.39 -32.28
C ILE A 35 -23.30 -4.95 -33.62
N SER A 36 -23.58 -4.29 -34.75
CA SER A 36 -23.01 -4.66 -36.06
C SER A 36 -21.48 -4.70 -36.04
N ARG A 37 -20.86 -3.70 -35.41
CA ARG A 37 -19.39 -3.64 -35.29
C ARG A 37 -18.85 -4.75 -34.39
N LEU A 38 -19.56 -5.14 -33.33
CA LEU A 38 -19.19 -6.29 -32.51
C LEU A 38 -19.29 -7.62 -33.28
N ASN A 39 -20.31 -7.77 -34.13
CA ASN A 39 -20.43 -8.94 -35.00
C ASN A 39 -19.26 -9.01 -36.00
N GLU A 40 -18.84 -7.89 -36.58
CA GLU A 40 -17.64 -7.82 -37.44
C GLU A 40 -16.37 -8.26 -36.70
N ILE A 41 -16.11 -7.68 -35.52
CA ILE A 41 -14.96 -8.04 -34.69
C ILE A 41 -14.97 -9.52 -34.33
N TYR A 42 -16.14 -10.07 -33.99
CA TYR A 42 -16.30 -11.50 -33.75
C TYR A 42 -15.99 -12.32 -35.01
N ASP A 43 -16.59 -12.00 -36.16
CA ASP A 43 -16.38 -12.74 -37.40
C ASP A 43 -14.91 -12.70 -37.88
N MET A 44 -14.19 -11.59 -37.61
CA MET A 44 -12.75 -11.45 -37.89
C MET A 44 -11.87 -12.36 -37.03
N HIS A 45 -12.32 -12.73 -35.83
CA HIS A 45 -11.47 -13.40 -34.84
C HIS A 45 -12.00 -14.75 -34.36
N LYS A 46 -13.21 -15.17 -34.73
CA LYS A 46 -13.84 -16.44 -34.29
C LYS A 46 -13.02 -17.70 -34.54
N ASN A 47 -12.10 -17.68 -35.52
CA ASN A 47 -11.22 -18.81 -35.82
C ASN A 47 -10.01 -18.89 -34.88
N LYS A 48 -9.70 -17.82 -34.13
CA LYS A 48 -8.66 -17.80 -33.10
C LYS A 48 -9.18 -18.52 -31.85
N LYS A 49 -8.27 -19.11 -31.08
CA LYS A 49 -8.60 -19.85 -29.86
C LYS A 49 -7.82 -19.30 -28.67
N ASP A 50 -8.29 -19.62 -27.46
CA ASP A 50 -7.56 -19.38 -26.22
C ASP A 50 -7.15 -17.91 -26.03
N ILE A 51 -5.96 -17.69 -25.49
CA ILE A 51 -5.33 -16.39 -25.24
C ILE A 51 -5.22 -15.58 -26.53
N VAL A 52 -4.95 -16.23 -27.68
CA VAL A 52 -4.83 -15.54 -28.98
C VAL A 52 -6.14 -14.88 -29.39
N PHE A 53 -7.29 -15.47 -29.05
CA PHE A 53 -8.59 -14.82 -29.24
C PHE A 53 -8.76 -13.63 -28.31
N LEU A 54 -8.46 -13.80 -27.02
CA LEU A 54 -8.59 -12.75 -26.01
C LEU A 54 -7.71 -11.52 -26.33
N ASP A 55 -6.45 -11.75 -26.72
CA ASP A 55 -5.52 -10.69 -27.13
C ASP A 55 -5.97 -10.01 -28.41
N ALA A 56 -6.47 -10.77 -29.39
CA ALA A 56 -6.98 -10.17 -30.63
C ALA A 56 -8.13 -9.21 -30.36
N ILE A 57 -9.07 -9.60 -29.49
CA ILE A 57 -10.20 -8.74 -29.13
C ILE A 57 -9.74 -7.48 -28.40
N LEU A 58 -8.85 -7.60 -27.42
CA LEU A 58 -8.32 -6.44 -26.68
C LEU A 58 -7.52 -5.48 -27.57
N ASN A 59 -6.73 -6.03 -28.51
CA ASN A 59 -5.97 -5.23 -29.47
C ASN A 59 -6.89 -4.53 -30.48
N GLU A 60 -7.93 -5.19 -30.98
CA GLU A 60 -8.89 -4.60 -31.93
C GLU A 60 -9.71 -3.46 -31.30
N ILE A 61 -10.01 -3.54 -30.00
CA ILE A 61 -10.69 -2.47 -29.25
C ILE A 61 -9.68 -1.42 -28.74
N GLU A 62 -8.39 -1.73 -28.82
CA GLU A 62 -7.28 -0.90 -28.32
C GLU A 62 -7.45 -0.57 -26.83
N ILE A 63 -7.61 -1.63 -26.03
CA ILE A 63 -7.70 -1.56 -24.57
C ILE A 63 -6.31 -1.70 -23.96
N ASP A 64 -5.87 -0.64 -23.29
CA ASP A 64 -4.69 -0.66 -22.43
C ASP A 64 -5.09 -1.04 -21.00
N PHE A 65 -4.22 -1.75 -20.29
CA PHE A 65 -4.43 -2.03 -18.87
C PHE A 65 -3.13 -2.04 -18.09
N GLU A 66 -3.22 -1.65 -16.81
CA GLU A 66 -2.09 -1.56 -15.89
C GLU A 66 -2.35 -2.42 -14.65
N ILE A 67 -1.41 -3.31 -14.34
CA ILE A 67 -1.45 -4.15 -13.14
C ILE A 67 -0.06 -4.14 -12.50
N PRO A 68 0.07 -3.86 -11.19
CA PRO A 68 1.33 -4.03 -10.50
C PRO A 68 1.84 -5.47 -10.63
N LYS A 69 3.14 -5.64 -10.89
CA LYS A 69 3.74 -6.96 -11.05
C LYS A 69 3.56 -7.82 -9.78
N GLU A 70 3.69 -7.18 -8.62
CA GLU A 70 3.55 -7.83 -7.32
C GLU A 70 2.13 -8.35 -7.08
N ASP A 71 1.12 -7.70 -7.66
CA ASP A 71 -0.28 -8.13 -7.60
C ASP A 71 -0.48 -9.39 -8.46
N LEU A 72 0.11 -9.43 -9.67
CA LEU A 72 0.05 -10.61 -10.54
C LEU A 72 0.72 -11.83 -9.90
N ASP A 73 1.81 -11.63 -9.15
CA ASP A 73 2.55 -12.70 -8.49
C ASP A 73 1.77 -13.33 -7.31
N ARG A 74 0.64 -12.74 -6.87
CA ARG A 74 -0.24 -13.28 -5.83
C ARG A 74 -1.12 -14.44 -6.32
N ILE A 75 -1.27 -14.60 -7.64
CA ILE A 75 -2.12 -15.64 -8.23
C ILE A 75 -1.46 -17.02 -8.00
N PRO A 76 -2.12 -17.96 -7.30
CA PRO A 76 -1.60 -19.31 -7.09
C PRO A 76 -1.39 -20.06 -8.41
N LYS A 77 -0.21 -20.66 -8.58
CA LYS A 77 0.13 -21.50 -9.73
C LYS A 77 -0.61 -22.85 -9.67
N GLU A 78 -0.89 -23.33 -8.47
CA GLU A 78 -1.50 -24.64 -8.21
C GLU A 78 -2.64 -24.51 -7.20
N GLY A 79 -3.50 -25.52 -7.16
CA GLY A 79 -4.65 -25.58 -6.28
C GLY A 79 -5.84 -24.73 -6.75
N ALA A 80 -7.04 -25.12 -6.36
CA ALA A 80 -8.25 -24.38 -6.70
C ALA A 80 -8.32 -23.06 -5.95
N PHE A 81 -8.80 -22.01 -6.61
CA PHE A 81 -9.19 -20.76 -5.98
C PHE A 81 -10.39 -20.13 -6.67
N ILE A 82 -11.06 -19.22 -5.98
CA ILE A 82 -12.09 -18.37 -6.57
C ILE A 82 -11.58 -16.94 -6.67
N THR A 83 -11.78 -16.28 -7.81
CA THR A 83 -11.62 -14.81 -7.87
C THR A 83 -12.98 -14.14 -7.73
N VAL A 84 -13.06 -13.11 -6.89
CA VAL A 84 -14.25 -12.26 -6.76
C VAL A 84 -13.93 -10.86 -7.26
N SER A 85 -14.76 -10.31 -8.14
CA SER A 85 -14.46 -9.04 -8.81
C SER A 85 -15.65 -8.10 -8.87
N ASN A 86 -15.38 -6.79 -8.86
CA ASN A 86 -16.36 -5.81 -9.31
C ASN A 86 -16.49 -5.79 -10.84
N HIS A 87 -17.58 -5.24 -11.37
CA HIS A 87 -17.91 -5.37 -12.79
C HIS A 87 -18.24 -4.03 -13.48
N PRO A 88 -17.32 -3.06 -13.57
CA PRO A 88 -17.65 -1.71 -14.04
C PRO A 88 -17.98 -1.61 -15.54
N LEU A 89 -17.35 -2.40 -16.41
CA LEU A 89 -17.45 -2.31 -17.87
C LEU A 89 -18.24 -3.45 -18.50
N GLY A 90 -18.52 -4.52 -17.76
CA GLY A 90 -19.22 -5.69 -18.28
C GLY A 90 -18.29 -6.58 -19.11
N GLY A 91 -18.56 -6.73 -20.40
CA GLY A 91 -17.84 -7.67 -21.26
C GLY A 91 -16.32 -7.51 -21.25
N ILE A 92 -15.81 -6.27 -21.15
CA ILE A 92 -14.36 -6.01 -21.10
C ILE A 92 -13.75 -6.58 -19.83
N ASP A 93 -14.39 -6.41 -18.68
CA ASP A 93 -13.87 -6.94 -17.41
C ASP A 93 -13.76 -8.47 -17.46
N GLY A 94 -14.75 -9.13 -18.07
CA GLY A 94 -14.75 -10.59 -18.27
C GLY A 94 -13.62 -11.06 -19.18
N ILE A 95 -13.41 -10.38 -20.32
CA ILE A 95 -12.31 -10.69 -21.26
C ILE A 95 -10.96 -10.46 -20.60
N LEU A 96 -10.80 -9.35 -19.88
CA LEU A 96 -9.56 -9.02 -19.19
C LEU A 96 -9.29 -10.03 -18.07
N LEU A 97 -10.29 -10.37 -17.25
CA LEU A 97 -10.15 -11.40 -16.22
C LEU A 97 -9.74 -12.75 -16.83
N LEU A 98 -10.38 -13.17 -17.92
CA LEU A 98 -10.00 -14.40 -18.63
C LEU A 98 -8.57 -14.34 -19.17
N LYS A 99 -8.16 -13.23 -19.80
CA LYS A 99 -6.80 -13.05 -20.29
C LYS A 99 -5.79 -13.28 -19.17
N LEU A 100 -5.96 -12.54 -18.07
CA LEU A 100 -5.04 -12.55 -16.94
C LEU A 100 -4.94 -13.92 -16.27
N MET A 101 -6.07 -14.63 -16.18
CA MET A 101 -6.13 -15.90 -15.48
C MET A 101 -5.71 -17.07 -16.36
N VAL A 102 -6.19 -17.15 -17.61
CA VAL A 102 -5.88 -18.26 -18.53
C VAL A 102 -4.39 -18.32 -18.87
N GLU A 103 -3.70 -17.17 -18.91
CA GLU A 103 -2.26 -17.11 -19.09
C GLU A 103 -1.48 -17.86 -18.00
N LYS A 104 -1.97 -17.85 -16.76
CA LYS A 104 -1.34 -18.55 -15.62
C LYS A 104 -2.01 -19.88 -15.28
N ARG A 105 -3.30 -20.02 -15.58
CA ARG A 105 -4.22 -21.09 -15.18
C ARG A 105 -5.12 -21.46 -16.36
N PRO A 106 -4.67 -22.33 -17.28
CA PRO A 106 -5.44 -22.73 -18.45
C PRO A 106 -6.79 -23.39 -18.11
N ASP A 107 -6.92 -23.93 -16.90
CA ASP A 107 -8.12 -24.55 -16.34
C ASP A 107 -9.17 -23.54 -15.85
N TYR A 108 -8.84 -22.24 -15.83
CA TYR A 108 -9.69 -21.20 -15.26
C TYR A 108 -10.97 -21.00 -16.08
N LYS A 109 -12.10 -20.85 -15.37
CA LYS A 109 -13.41 -20.52 -15.98
C LYS A 109 -14.07 -19.37 -15.25
N ILE A 110 -15.04 -18.71 -15.87
CA ILE A 110 -15.88 -17.68 -15.24
C ILE A 110 -17.35 -18.11 -15.22
N ILE A 111 -18.08 -17.73 -14.17
CA ILE A 111 -19.55 -17.77 -14.18
C ILE A 111 -20.04 -16.58 -14.99
N ALA A 112 -20.79 -16.84 -16.05
CA ALA A 112 -21.31 -15.82 -16.94
C ALA A 112 -22.66 -16.23 -17.54
N ASN A 113 -23.34 -15.24 -18.14
CA ASN A 113 -24.64 -15.45 -18.77
C ASN A 113 -24.54 -16.30 -20.05
N PHE A 114 -25.70 -16.78 -20.52
CA PHE A 114 -25.82 -17.58 -21.73
C PHE A 114 -25.35 -16.87 -23.01
N LEU A 115 -25.31 -15.54 -23.04
CA LEU A 115 -24.87 -14.78 -24.22
C LEU A 115 -23.37 -14.97 -24.46
N LEU A 116 -22.55 -14.96 -23.41
CA LEU A 116 -21.10 -15.23 -23.52
C LEU A 116 -20.84 -16.68 -23.96
N HIS A 117 -21.69 -17.62 -23.57
CA HIS A 117 -21.62 -19.01 -24.04
C HIS A 117 -21.95 -19.16 -25.55
N ARG A 118 -22.51 -18.14 -26.22
CA ARG A 118 -22.67 -18.18 -27.70
C ARG A 118 -21.39 -17.85 -28.46
N ILE A 119 -20.39 -17.26 -27.78
CA ILE A 119 -19.09 -16.96 -28.39
C ILE A 119 -18.28 -18.24 -28.39
N GLU A 120 -18.18 -18.91 -29.53
CA GLU A 120 -17.58 -20.24 -29.68
C GLU A 120 -16.16 -20.33 -29.07
N PRO A 121 -15.22 -19.38 -29.32
CA PRO A 121 -13.91 -19.40 -28.67
C PRO A 121 -13.92 -19.30 -27.13
N LEU A 122 -14.98 -18.74 -26.54
CA LEU A 122 -15.10 -18.55 -25.09
C LEU A 122 -15.86 -19.66 -24.37
N GLN A 123 -16.58 -20.53 -25.08
CA GLN A 123 -17.43 -21.56 -24.48
C GLN A 123 -16.71 -22.41 -23.44
N LYS A 124 -15.47 -22.81 -23.72
CA LYS A 124 -14.68 -23.64 -22.80
C LYS A 124 -14.30 -22.94 -21.49
N TYR A 125 -14.31 -21.61 -21.47
CA TYR A 125 -13.98 -20.78 -20.32
C TYR A 125 -15.20 -20.24 -19.58
N VAL A 126 -16.41 -20.46 -20.10
CA VAL A 126 -17.64 -19.93 -19.52
C VAL A 126 -18.43 -21.07 -18.91
N MET A 127 -18.76 -20.96 -17.63
CA MET A 127 -19.78 -21.79 -17.00
C MET A 127 -21.12 -21.07 -17.08
N PRO A 128 -22.08 -21.59 -17.86
CA PRO A 128 -23.42 -21.02 -17.92
C PRO A 128 -24.16 -21.38 -16.63
N VAL A 129 -24.02 -20.54 -15.61
CA VAL A 129 -24.73 -20.66 -14.34
C VAL A 129 -25.41 -19.33 -14.09
N ASN A 130 -26.71 -19.37 -13.77
CA ASN A 130 -27.38 -18.21 -13.21
C ASN A 130 -27.63 -18.43 -11.72
N PRO A 131 -26.68 -18.05 -10.83
CA PRO A 131 -26.91 -18.08 -9.39
C PRO A 131 -27.83 -16.94 -8.90
N PHE A 132 -28.43 -16.18 -9.83
CA PHE A 132 -29.12 -14.90 -9.60
C PHE A 132 -30.62 -14.94 -9.98
N GLU A 133 -31.20 -16.12 -10.20
CA GLU A 133 -32.57 -16.29 -10.72
C GLU A 133 -33.51 -16.94 -9.71
N ASP A 134 -34.71 -16.35 -9.53
CA ASP A 134 -35.53 -16.65 -8.35
C ASP A 134 -36.80 -17.48 -8.58
N ARG A 135 -37.35 -17.68 -9.80
CA ARG A 135 -38.71 -18.31 -9.90
C ARG A 135 -39.07 -19.22 -11.08
N LYS A 136 -38.28 -19.44 -12.15
CA LYS A 136 -38.78 -20.26 -13.29
C LYS A 136 -37.88 -21.38 -13.85
N ASP A 137 -36.55 -21.35 -13.67
CA ASP A 137 -35.63 -22.37 -14.24
C ASP A 137 -34.75 -23.09 -13.20
N ILE A 138 -35.30 -23.39 -12.02
CA ILE A 138 -34.61 -23.96 -10.84
C ILE A 138 -33.74 -25.21 -11.16
N LYS A 139 -34.18 -26.07 -12.09
CA LYS A 139 -33.41 -27.29 -12.46
C LYS A 139 -32.10 -27.00 -13.20
N SER A 140 -32.04 -25.93 -13.99
CA SER A 140 -30.84 -25.56 -14.76
C SER A 140 -29.77 -24.91 -13.88
N SER A 141 -30.18 -24.07 -12.92
CA SER A 141 -29.28 -23.39 -11.99
C SER A 141 -28.59 -24.36 -11.01
N LEU A 142 -29.31 -25.36 -10.48
CA LEU A 142 -28.74 -26.38 -9.60
C LEU A 142 -27.63 -27.21 -10.25
N THR A 143 -27.82 -27.60 -11.52
CA THR A 143 -26.80 -28.33 -12.30
C THR A 143 -25.56 -27.47 -12.52
N GLY A 144 -25.76 -26.18 -12.84
CA GLY A 144 -24.67 -25.21 -12.99
C GLY A 144 -23.83 -25.05 -11.71
N ILE A 145 -24.50 -24.91 -10.56
CA ILE A 145 -23.83 -24.81 -9.25
C ILE A 145 -23.04 -26.10 -8.94
N LYS A 146 -23.63 -27.28 -9.20
CA LYS A 146 -22.94 -28.57 -8.99
C LYS A 146 -21.68 -28.67 -9.85
N ASN A 147 -21.75 -28.24 -11.11
CA ASN A 147 -20.60 -28.23 -12.02
C ASN A 147 -19.51 -27.26 -11.56
N ALA A 148 -19.88 -26.07 -11.07
CA ALA A 148 -18.93 -25.11 -10.52
C ALA A 148 -18.18 -25.69 -9.30
N LEU A 149 -18.90 -26.30 -8.36
CA LEU A 149 -18.28 -26.94 -7.19
C LEU A 149 -17.43 -28.15 -7.58
N LEU A 150 -17.85 -28.95 -8.56
CA LEU A 150 -17.07 -30.09 -9.05
C LEU A 150 -15.77 -29.64 -9.73
N HIS A 151 -15.83 -28.57 -10.54
CA HIS A 151 -14.66 -27.98 -11.17
C HIS A 151 -13.63 -27.52 -10.14
N LEU A 152 -14.08 -26.83 -9.09
CA LEU A 152 -13.23 -26.43 -7.96
C LEU A 152 -12.68 -27.63 -7.19
N LYS A 153 -13.49 -28.67 -6.96
CA LYS A 153 -13.07 -29.90 -6.29
C LYS A 153 -11.98 -30.64 -7.08
N ASN A 154 -11.99 -30.52 -8.41
CA ASN A 154 -10.96 -31.09 -9.28
C ASN A 154 -9.63 -30.29 -9.29
N GLY A 155 -9.51 -29.26 -8.43
CA GLY A 155 -8.31 -28.43 -8.33
C GLY A 155 -8.28 -27.23 -9.28
N ASN A 156 -9.34 -27.06 -10.08
CA ASN A 156 -9.41 -25.97 -11.05
C ASN A 156 -9.92 -24.67 -10.42
N SER A 157 -9.70 -23.54 -11.09
CA SER A 157 -10.08 -22.22 -10.57
C SER A 157 -11.31 -21.62 -11.27
N LEU A 158 -12.01 -20.73 -10.54
CA LEU A 158 -13.28 -20.14 -10.98
C LEU A 158 -13.36 -18.63 -10.71
N GLY A 159 -13.84 -17.85 -11.67
CA GLY A 159 -14.13 -16.44 -11.53
C GLY A 159 -15.61 -16.15 -11.35
N ILE A 160 -15.90 -15.24 -10.43
CA ILE A 160 -17.27 -14.82 -10.11
C ILE A 160 -17.31 -13.29 -10.02
N PHE A 161 -18.26 -12.69 -10.75
CA PHE A 161 -18.69 -11.31 -10.57
C PHE A 161 -19.96 -11.33 -9.71
N PRO A 162 -19.85 -11.17 -8.38
CA PRO A 162 -20.93 -11.57 -7.47
C PRO A 162 -22.17 -10.67 -7.55
N ALA A 163 -22.06 -9.49 -8.15
CA ALA A 163 -23.17 -8.59 -8.40
C ALA A 163 -24.11 -9.07 -9.52
N GLY A 164 -23.64 -9.94 -10.42
CA GLY A 164 -24.41 -10.43 -11.57
C GLY A 164 -24.69 -9.39 -12.68
N GLU A 165 -24.38 -8.12 -12.43
CA GLU A 165 -24.54 -7.02 -13.38
C GLU A 165 -23.44 -5.98 -13.24
N VAL A 166 -23.46 -5.00 -14.15
CA VAL A 166 -22.44 -3.96 -14.20
C VAL A 166 -22.59 -2.89 -13.11
N SER A 167 -21.48 -2.31 -12.67
CA SER A 167 -21.48 -1.27 -11.62
C SER A 167 -22.26 -0.02 -12.03
N THR A 168 -23.31 0.31 -11.28
CA THR A 168 -24.18 1.48 -11.53
C THR A 168 -24.46 2.30 -10.27
N TYR A 169 -24.14 1.78 -9.08
CA TYR A 169 -24.47 2.41 -7.82
C TYR A 169 -23.40 3.43 -7.42
N LYS A 170 -23.80 4.59 -6.89
CA LYS A 170 -22.85 5.64 -6.53
C LYS A 170 -22.50 5.56 -5.04
N ASP A 171 -21.23 5.36 -4.73
CA ASP A 171 -20.69 5.51 -3.36
C ASP A 171 -19.63 6.62 -3.34
N GLY A 172 -20.04 7.79 -2.83
CA GLY A 172 -19.22 9.00 -2.88
C GLY A 172 -18.83 9.38 -4.31
N LYS A 173 -17.57 9.15 -4.68
CA LYS A 173 -17.04 9.43 -6.03
C LYS A 173 -16.94 8.19 -6.91
N LEU A 174 -17.00 7.00 -6.32
CA LEU A 174 -16.89 5.74 -7.05
C LEU A 174 -18.26 5.33 -7.56
N VAL A 175 -18.25 4.67 -8.71
CA VAL A 175 -19.38 3.86 -9.14
C VAL A 175 -19.03 2.42 -8.81
N VAL A 176 -19.87 1.80 -8.00
CA VAL A 176 -19.69 0.48 -7.42
C VAL A 176 -20.84 -0.42 -7.85
N ASP A 177 -20.66 -1.72 -7.67
CA ASP A 177 -21.74 -2.68 -7.84
C ASP A 177 -22.84 -2.45 -6.82
N LYS A 178 -24.05 -2.89 -7.16
CA LYS A 178 -25.10 -3.16 -6.19
C LYS A 178 -24.63 -4.17 -5.13
N PRO A 179 -25.38 -4.35 -4.02
CA PRO A 179 -25.11 -5.45 -3.10
C PRO A 179 -24.93 -6.77 -3.86
N TRP A 180 -23.87 -7.50 -3.55
CA TRP A 180 -23.59 -8.78 -4.17
C TRP A 180 -24.68 -9.80 -3.81
N GLU A 181 -24.97 -10.68 -4.76
CA GLU A 181 -26.10 -11.61 -4.68
C GLU A 181 -25.80 -12.74 -3.70
N GLU A 182 -26.75 -13.02 -2.80
CA GLU A 182 -26.57 -13.98 -1.71
C GLU A 182 -26.22 -15.39 -2.23
N GLY A 183 -26.84 -15.81 -3.34
CA GLY A 183 -26.55 -17.08 -4.01
C GLY A 183 -25.09 -17.23 -4.43
N ALA A 184 -24.47 -16.17 -4.95
CA ALA A 184 -23.06 -16.19 -5.31
C ALA A 184 -22.17 -16.33 -4.05
N ILE A 185 -22.49 -15.60 -2.98
CA ILE A 185 -21.72 -15.67 -1.72
C ILE A 185 -21.81 -17.07 -1.10
N LYS A 186 -22.99 -17.69 -1.12
CA LYS A 186 -23.18 -19.08 -0.64
C LYS A 186 -22.32 -20.07 -1.41
N ILE A 187 -22.23 -19.94 -2.75
CA ILE A 187 -21.36 -20.80 -3.57
C ILE A 187 -19.89 -20.59 -3.22
N ILE A 188 -19.47 -19.32 -3.11
CA ILE A 188 -18.10 -18.94 -2.75
C ILE A 188 -17.70 -19.56 -1.40
N LYS A 189 -18.56 -19.41 -0.39
CA LYS A 189 -18.34 -19.97 0.95
C LYS A 189 -18.30 -21.51 0.94
N LYS A 190 -19.24 -22.14 0.24
CA LYS A 190 -19.37 -23.60 0.18
C LYS A 190 -18.21 -24.28 -0.55
N ALA A 191 -17.59 -23.58 -1.51
CA ALA A 191 -16.46 -24.12 -2.24
C ALA A 191 -15.24 -24.42 -1.37
N ASN A 192 -15.08 -23.72 -0.24
CA ASN A 192 -14.02 -23.97 0.74
C ASN A 192 -12.60 -23.95 0.13
N VAL A 193 -12.37 -23.01 -0.78
CA VAL A 193 -11.08 -22.75 -1.45
C VAL A 193 -10.64 -21.31 -1.20
N PRO A 194 -9.35 -20.96 -1.31
CA PRO A 194 -8.90 -19.58 -1.20
C PRO A 194 -9.64 -18.62 -2.16
N ILE A 195 -9.88 -17.39 -1.70
CA ILE A 195 -10.59 -16.36 -2.49
C ILE A 195 -9.63 -15.21 -2.79
N ILE A 196 -9.59 -14.76 -4.04
CA ILE A 196 -8.72 -13.68 -4.51
C ILE A 196 -9.60 -12.49 -4.93
N PRO A 197 -9.61 -11.39 -4.16
CA PRO A 197 -10.28 -10.16 -4.56
C PRO A 197 -9.58 -9.51 -5.75
N ILE A 198 -10.34 -9.06 -6.75
CA ILE A 198 -9.83 -8.32 -7.91
C ILE A 198 -10.67 -7.07 -8.09
N TYR A 199 -10.01 -5.92 -8.18
CA TYR A 199 -10.66 -4.64 -8.39
C TYR A 199 -10.28 -4.04 -9.74
N PHE A 200 -11.30 -3.82 -10.58
CA PHE A 200 -11.22 -3.10 -11.84
C PHE A 200 -11.57 -1.63 -11.60
N HIS A 201 -10.61 -0.73 -11.82
CA HIS A 201 -10.79 0.71 -11.70
C HIS A 201 -11.08 1.31 -13.08
N ALA A 202 -12.35 1.22 -13.48
CA ALA A 202 -12.84 1.79 -14.73
C ALA A 202 -14.28 2.28 -14.57
N LYS A 203 -14.77 3.01 -15.57
CA LYS A 203 -16.16 3.48 -15.61
C LYS A 203 -16.67 3.61 -17.04
N ASN A 204 -17.97 3.45 -17.19
CA ASN A 204 -18.67 3.71 -18.44
C ASN A 204 -18.90 5.22 -18.64
N SER A 205 -19.46 5.58 -19.79
CA SER A 205 -19.79 6.96 -20.14
C SER A 205 -20.86 7.55 -19.21
N LYS A 206 -20.93 8.88 -19.13
CA LYS A 206 -22.00 9.57 -18.37
C LYS A 206 -23.40 9.20 -18.88
N LEU A 207 -23.54 9.05 -20.20
CA LEU A 207 -24.80 8.68 -20.84
C LEU A 207 -25.25 7.27 -20.42
N PHE A 208 -24.31 6.32 -20.29
CA PHE A 208 -24.62 5.00 -19.76
C PHE A 208 -25.23 5.07 -18.37
N TYR A 209 -24.65 5.85 -17.46
CA TYR A 209 -25.18 6.00 -16.10
C TYR A 209 -26.54 6.72 -16.08
N LEU A 210 -26.73 7.72 -16.93
CA LEU A 210 -28.03 8.38 -17.09
C LEU A 210 -29.11 7.37 -17.52
N LEU A 211 -28.86 6.60 -18.59
CA LEU A 211 -29.78 5.59 -19.09
C LEU A 211 -30.01 4.47 -18.08
N SER A 212 -28.98 4.09 -17.32
CA SER A 212 -29.09 3.07 -16.28
C SER A 212 -29.96 3.50 -15.11
N SER A 213 -29.93 4.79 -14.75
CA SER A 213 -30.83 5.35 -13.73
C SER A 213 -32.29 5.40 -14.17
N ILE A 214 -32.55 5.38 -15.48
CA ILE A 214 -33.91 5.39 -16.05
C ILE A 214 -34.48 3.98 -16.12
N ASN A 215 -33.74 3.00 -16.69
CA ASN A 215 -34.25 1.64 -16.88
C ASN A 215 -33.14 0.60 -17.14
N ASP A 216 -33.25 -0.58 -16.52
CA ASP A 216 -32.33 -1.72 -16.70
C ASP A 216 -32.23 -2.26 -18.14
N ARG A 217 -33.29 -2.14 -18.94
CA ARG A 217 -33.27 -2.51 -20.36
C ARG A 217 -32.42 -1.53 -21.17
N LEU A 218 -32.54 -0.24 -20.89
CA LEU A 218 -31.72 0.80 -21.55
C LEU A 218 -30.24 0.66 -21.18
N ARG A 219 -29.96 0.31 -19.92
CA ARG A 219 -28.62 -0.09 -19.45
C ARG A 219 -28.05 -1.22 -20.33
N THR A 220 -28.78 -2.32 -20.43
CA THR A 220 -28.33 -3.50 -21.19
C THR A 220 -28.13 -3.20 -22.67
N LEU A 221 -29.02 -2.41 -23.27
CA LEU A 221 -28.92 -2.01 -24.67
C LEU A 221 -27.71 -1.10 -24.95
N LYS A 222 -27.28 -0.28 -23.99
CA LYS A 222 -26.14 0.64 -24.18
C LYS A 222 -24.78 -0.06 -24.10
N LEU A 223 -24.68 -1.20 -23.42
CA LEU A 223 -23.41 -1.91 -23.17
C LEU A 223 -22.55 -2.19 -24.43
N PRO A 224 -23.10 -2.66 -25.56
CA PRO A 224 -22.32 -2.87 -26.79
C PRO A 224 -21.55 -1.62 -27.26
N SER A 225 -22.18 -0.45 -27.14
CA SER A 225 -21.55 0.82 -27.52
C SER A 225 -20.56 1.32 -26.46
N GLU A 226 -20.74 0.98 -25.18
CA GLU A 226 -19.74 1.25 -24.13
C GLU A 226 -18.49 0.42 -24.35
N PHE A 227 -18.65 -0.86 -24.70
CA PHE A 227 -17.56 -1.78 -25.00
C PHE A 227 -16.61 -1.19 -26.06
N LEU A 228 -17.16 -0.65 -27.15
CA LEU A 228 -16.37 0.02 -28.20
C LEU A 228 -15.89 1.43 -27.81
N GLY A 229 -16.51 2.04 -26.80
CA GLY A 229 -16.21 3.40 -26.32
C GLY A 229 -15.07 3.46 -25.29
N GLN A 230 -14.45 2.33 -24.95
CA GLN A 230 -13.31 2.26 -24.03
C GLN A 230 -11.93 2.36 -24.73
N LYS A 231 -11.92 2.58 -26.04
CA LYS A 231 -10.71 2.77 -26.85
C LYS A 231 -9.71 3.75 -26.20
N HIS A 232 -8.43 3.37 -26.13
CA HIS A 232 -7.31 4.14 -25.58
C HIS A 232 -7.43 4.54 -24.10
N LYS A 233 -8.33 3.92 -23.34
CA LYS A 233 -8.40 4.14 -21.90
C LYS A 233 -7.68 3.04 -21.17
N VAL A 234 -6.75 3.45 -20.31
CA VAL A 234 -6.04 2.53 -19.43
C VAL A 234 -6.96 2.03 -18.31
N ILE A 235 -7.26 0.75 -18.31
CA ILE A 235 -7.98 0.05 -17.24
C ILE A 235 -6.96 -0.35 -16.17
N LYS A 236 -7.11 0.19 -14.96
CA LYS A 236 -6.23 -0.18 -13.86
C LYS A 236 -6.82 -1.33 -13.07
N VAL A 237 -6.02 -2.35 -12.76
CA VAL A 237 -6.46 -3.53 -12.02
C VAL A 237 -5.59 -3.69 -10.77
N ARG A 238 -6.22 -4.04 -9.65
CA ARG A 238 -5.54 -4.50 -8.43
C ARG A 238 -5.97 -5.92 -8.11
N ILE A 239 -5.04 -6.73 -7.63
CA ILE A 239 -5.29 -8.09 -7.17
C ILE A 239 -4.91 -8.14 -5.69
N GLY A 240 -5.90 -8.39 -4.83
CA GLY A 240 -5.73 -8.49 -3.38
C GLY A 240 -5.00 -9.77 -2.96
N LYS A 241 -4.74 -9.92 -1.65
CA LYS A 241 -4.13 -11.15 -1.13
C LYS A 241 -5.17 -12.27 -1.04
N PRO A 242 -4.77 -13.54 -1.24
CA PRO A 242 -5.69 -14.67 -1.06
C PRO A 242 -6.26 -14.72 0.37
N ILE A 243 -7.57 -14.72 0.47
CA ILE A 243 -8.33 -14.94 1.70
C ILE A 243 -8.35 -16.44 1.95
N THR A 244 -7.68 -16.85 3.03
CA THR A 244 -7.53 -18.28 3.37
C THR A 244 -8.85 -18.88 3.82
N VAL A 245 -9.00 -20.20 3.67
CA VAL A 245 -10.15 -20.94 4.22
C VAL A 245 -10.31 -20.72 5.73
N LYS A 246 -9.19 -20.65 6.47
CA LYS A 246 -9.21 -20.35 7.91
C LYS A 246 -9.85 -18.99 8.21
N GLU A 247 -9.51 -17.97 7.43
CA GLU A 247 -10.10 -16.63 7.54
C GLU A 247 -11.57 -16.63 7.12
N GLN A 248 -11.94 -17.40 6.10
CA GLN A 248 -13.35 -17.55 5.74
C GLN A 248 -14.15 -18.17 6.90
N ASN A 249 -13.62 -19.17 7.58
CA ASN A 249 -14.31 -19.88 8.66
C ASN A 249 -14.50 -19.06 9.95
N SER A 250 -13.86 -17.88 10.09
CA SER A 250 -14.16 -17.00 11.22
C SER A 250 -15.48 -16.24 11.09
N PHE A 251 -16.12 -16.26 9.92
CA PHE A 251 -17.43 -15.65 9.69
C PHE A 251 -18.54 -16.68 9.82
N SER A 252 -19.40 -16.51 10.83
CA SER A 252 -20.58 -17.34 11.09
C SER A 252 -21.78 -16.92 10.24
N SER A 253 -21.98 -15.62 10.04
CA SER A 253 -23.04 -15.07 9.18
C SER A 253 -22.61 -14.97 7.72
N ILE A 254 -23.55 -15.25 6.82
CA ILE A 254 -23.34 -15.04 5.37
C ILE A 254 -23.26 -13.56 5.02
N ASP A 255 -23.98 -12.71 5.76
CA ASP A 255 -24.02 -11.26 5.54
C ASP A 255 -22.70 -10.60 5.95
N ASP A 256 -22.12 -11.02 7.07
CA ASP A 256 -20.80 -10.54 7.50
C ASP A 256 -19.73 -10.96 6.49
N PHE A 257 -19.82 -12.19 5.99
CA PHE A 257 -18.90 -12.69 4.97
C PHE A 257 -19.05 -11.92 3.64
N HIS A 258 -20.28 -11.65 3.21
CA HIS A 258 -20.59 -10.81 2.05
C HIS A 258 -19.98 -9.42 2.19
N ASN A 259 -20.26 -8.74 3.30
CA ASN A 259 -19.79 -7.38 3.56
C ASN A 259 -18.26 -7.35 3.60
N TYR A 260 -17.64 -8.35 4.23
CA TYR A 260 -16.19 -8.49 4.29
C TYR A 260 -15.58 -8.64 2.89
N LEU A 261 -16.06 -9.57 2.06
CA LEU A 261 -15.50 -9.79 0.72
C LEU A 261 -15.66 -8.55 -0.16
N ARG A 262 -16.85 -7.95 -0.14
CA ARG A 262 -17.16 -6.74 -0.92
C ARG A 262 -16.24 -5.61 -0.51
N LYS A 263 -16.14 -5.34 0.79
CA LYS A 263 -15.31 -4.26 1.33
C LYS A 263 -13.83 -4.46 1.03
N LYS A 264 -13.30 -5.68 1.23
CA LYS A 264 -11.92 -6.02 0.91
C LYS A 264 -11.59 -5.77 -0.57
N THR A 265 -12.54 -6.07 -1.46
CA THR A 265 -12.40 -5.79 -2.90
C THR A 265 -12.36 -4.29 -3.19
N TYR A 266 -13.31 -3.51 -2.63
CA TYR A 266 -13.37 -2.07 -2.90
C TYR A 266 -12.26 -1.25 -2.22
N MET A 267 -11.67 -1.72 -1.12
CA MET A 267 -10.53 -1.06 -0.49
C MET A 267 -9.30 -0.97 -1.39
N LEU A 268 -9.14 -1.89 -2.34
CA LEU A 268 -8.06 -1.84 -3.34
C LEU A 268 -8.14 -0.57 -4.21
N SER A 269 -9.33 0.01 -4.35
CA SER A 269 -9.55 1.24 -5.11
C SER A 269 -8.86 2.47 -4.52
N ASN A 270 -8.60 2.46 -3.20
CA ASN A 270 -8.05 3.62 -2.49
C ASN A 270 -6.62 3.96 -2.94
N SER A 271 -5.89 2.98 -3.47
CA SER A 271 -4.58 3.19 -4.12
C SER A 271 -4.64 4.10 -5.35
N PHE A 272 -5.81 4.23 -5.97
CA PHE A 272 -6.03 5.09 -7.15
C PHE A 272 -6.58 6.47 -6.81
N GLU A 273 -6.85 6.77 -5.53
CA GLU A 273 -7.24 8.10 -5.12
C GLU A 273 -6.08 9.08 -5.37
N LYS A 274 -6.15 9.79 -6.49
CA LYS A 274 -5.21 10.87 -6.79
C LYS A 274 -5.31 11.95 -5.72
N GLU A 275 -4.15 12.40 -5.21
CA GLU A 275 -4.07 13.66 -4.48
C GLU A 275 -4.75 14.76 -5.30
N LYS A 276 -5.72 15.45 -4.68
CA LYS A 276 -6.27 16.68 -5.24
C LYS A 276 -5.11 17.66 -5.41
N ARG A 277 -4.56 17.81 -6.62
CA ARG A 277 -3.98 19.09 -7.00
C ARG A 277 -5.14 20.07 -6.97
N LYS A 278 -5.28 20.80 -5.86
CA LYS A 278 -6.24 21.90 -5.78
C LYS A 278 -5.89 22.83 -6.95
N LEU A 279 -6.79 22.97 -7.93
CA LEU A 279 -6.80 24.07 -8.89
C LEU A 279 -7.21 25.38 -8.18
N GLY A 280 -6.61 25.66 -7.02
CA GLY A 280 -6.73 26.92 -6.31
C GLY A 280 -5.38 27.59 -6.38
N ASN A 281 -5.28 28.65 -7.18
CA ASN A 281 -4.09 29.45 -7.44
C ASN A 281 -2.81 28.61 -7.59
N VAL A 282 -2.57 28.14 -8.82
CA VAL A 282 -1.23 27.75 -9.26
C VAL A 282 -0.36 28.99 -9.19
N SER A 283 0.12 29.33 -7.99
CA SER A 283 1.48 29.82 -7.90
C SER A 283 2.30 28.68 -8.49
N PHE A 284 2.92 28.94 -9.64
CA PHE A 284 4.00 28.14 -10.20
C PHE A 284 5.15 28.09 -9.19
N LYS A 285 4.96 27.40 -8.05
CA LYS A 285 6.09 26.89 -7.30
C LYS A 285 6.62 25.77 -8.15
N ASN A 286 7.61 26.11 -8.98
CA ASN A 286 8.53 25.18 -9.63
C ASN A 286 8.70 23.99 -8.69
N GLN A 287 8.13 22.84 -9.05
CA GLN A 287 8.53 21.59 -8.42
C GLN A 287 10.00 21.47 -8.78
N LYS A 288 10.88 21.87 -7.84
CA LYS A 288 12.32 21.90 -8.08
C LYS A 288 12.71 20.49 -8.47
N VAL A 289 13.23 20.33 -9.69
CA VAL A 289 13.81 19.08 -10.14
C VAL A 289 14.83 18.66 -9.08
N PRO A 290 14.78 17.42 -8.57
CA PRO A 290 15.72 16.99 -7.54
C PRO A 290 17.16 17.22 -7.99
N GLU A 291 17.94 17.90 -7.15
CA GLU A 291 19.35 18.14 -7.45
C GLU A 291 20.10 16.81 -7.55
N LYS A 292 21.13 16.76 -8.41
CA LYS A 292 22.01 15.60 -8.49
C LYS A 292 22.71 15.43 -7.13
N ILE A 293 22.59 14.23 -6.54
CA ILE A 293 23.28 13.90 -5.30
C ILE A 293 24.79 13.97 -5.54
N ILE A 294 25.54 14.50 -4.58
CA ILE A 294 27.00 14.59 -4.67
C ILE A 294 27.63 13.20 -4.90
N SER A 295 28.82 13.17 -5.49
CA SER A 295 29.61 11.94 -5.61
C SER A 295 29.97 11.39 -4.22
N SER A 296 30.21 10.07 -4.15
CA SER A 296 30.74 9.44 -2.94
C SER A 296 32.02 10.14 -2.50
N ILE A 297 32.20 10.29 -1.19
CA ILE A 297 33.46 10.74 -0.63
C ILE A 297 34.52 9.65 -0.83
N LEU A 298 35.76 10.07 -1.07
CA LEU A 298 36.90 9.17 -1.25
C LEU A 298 37.08 8.28 0.00
N PRO A 299 37.13 6.95 -0.14
CA PRO A 299 37.26 6.02 0.99
C PRO A 299 38.45 6.33 1.89
N GLU A 300 39.58 6.77 1.33
CA GLU A 300 40.81 7.06 2.07
C GLU A 300 40.63 8.22 3.06
N LEU A 301 39.78 9.20 2.72
CA LEU A 301 39.47 10.33 3.61
C LEU A 301 38.58 9.89 4.78
N ILE A 302 37.63 9.00 4.51
CA ILE A 302 36.78 8.40 5.54
C ILE A 302 37.62 7.54 6.48
N GLU A 303 38.46 6.66 5.95
CA GLU A 303 39.33 5.78 6.74
C GLU A 303 40.34 6.57 7.58
N LYS A 304 40.85 7.69 7.07
CA LYS A 304 41.69 8.59 7.87
C LYS A 304 40.95 9.15 9.09
N GLU A 305 39.70 9.58 8.93
CA GLU A 305 38.88 10.05 10.06
C GLU A 305 38.56 8.90 11.02
N ILE A 306 38.21 7.71 10.54
CA ILE A 306 38.03 6.50 11.36
C ILE A 306 39.30 6.21 12.17
N GLY A 307 40.48 6.30 11.57
CA GLY A 307 41.77 6.11 12.23
C GLY A 307 42.02 7.13 13.36
N VAL A 308 41.55 8.36 13.22
CA VAL A 308 41.59 9.38 14.29
C VAL A 308 40.60 9.02 15.41
N LEU A 309 39.36 8.66 15.06
CA LEU A 309 38.34 8.28 16.04
C LEU A 309 38.75 7.04 16.85
N ASN A 310 39.47 6.10 16.24
CA ASN A 310 39.97 4.90 16.89
C ASN A 310 40.99 5.16 18.01
N LYS A 311 41.61 6.35 18.01
CA LYS A 311 42.59 6.75 19.03
C LYS A 311 41.97 7.59 20.16
N GLY A 312 40.70 7.96 20.05
CA GLY A 312 40.00 8.77 21.05
C GLY A 312 38.77 8.07 21.63
N ASP A 313 37.98 8.81 22.41
CA ASP A 313 36.80 8.28 23.14
C ASP A 313 35.51 8.27 22.32
N SER A 314 35.65 8.18 20.99
CA SER A 314 34.51 8.24 20.05
C SER A 314 33.87 6.87 19.81
N ILE A 315 34.53 5.78 20.18
CA ILE A 315 33.96 4.43 20.08
C ILE A 315 33.00 4.21 21.24
N LEU A 316 31.78 3.76 20.95
CA LEU A 316 30.88 3.27 21.98
C LEU A 316 31.12 1.79 22.26
N PHE A 317 31.18 0.97 21.22
CA PHE A 317 31.52 -0.46 21.34
C PHE A 317 31.86 -1.06 19.97
N ARG A 318 32.44 -2.27 19.99
CA ARG A 318 32.71 -3.11 18.82
C ARG A 318 31.91 -4.41 18.91
N SER A 319 31.40 -4.89 17.78
CA SER A 319 30.70 -6.17 17.71
C SER A 319 31.01 -6.85 16.38
N LYS A 320 31.74 -7.98 16.44
CA LYS A 320 32.27 -8.66 15.25
C LYS A 320 33.05 -7.68 14.36
N ASN A 321 32.66 -7.53 13.10
CA ASN A 321 33.25 -6.62 12.13
C ASN A 321 32.66 -5.21 12.16
N TYR A 322 31.81 -4.88 13.12
CA TYR A 322 31.16 -3.59 13.20
C TYR A 322 31.68 -2.76 14.37
N THR A 323 31.87 -1.47 14.12
CA THR A 323 32.18 -0.49 15.16
C THR A 323 31.10 0.59 15.19
N ILE A 324 30.59 0.88 16.39
CA ILE A 324 29.68 2.01 16.61
C ILE A 324 30.48 3.19 17.16
N TYR A 325 30.34 4.33 16.50
CA TYR A 325 30.95 5.59 16.89
C TYR A 325 29.89 6.60 17.31
N LEU A 326 30.28 7.49 18.23
CA LEU A 326 29.63 8.75 18.53
C LEU A 326 30.65 9.87 18.37
N ALA A 327 30.42 10.79 17.43
CA ALA A 327 31.36 11.87 17.15
C ALA A 327 30.66 13.23 16.97
N GLU A 328 31.40 14.31 17.22
CA GLU A 328 30.99 15.67 16.89
C GLU A 328 31.39 16.04 15.46
N SER A 329 30.62 16.94 14.83
CA SER A 329 30.83 17.37 13.44
C SER A 329 32.27 17.78 13.10
N LYS A 330 33.00 18.37 14.06
CA LYS A 330 34.39 18.82 13.90
C LYS A 330 35.39 17.67 13.71
N GLN A 331 35.07 16.48 14.20
CA GLN A 331 35.94 15.30 14.15
C GLN A 331 35.74 14.48 12.88
N ILE A 332 34.59 14.66 12.21
CA ILE A 332 34.09 13.77 11.15
C ILE A 332 33.65 14.56 9.92
N LYS A 333 34.48 15.47 9.40
CA LYS A 333 34.09 16.35 8.29
C LYS A 333 33.69 15.57 7.04
N ASN A 334 34.51 14.60 6.63
CA ASN A 334 34.30 13.78 5.44
C ASN A 334 33.23 12.72 5.67
N ILE A 335 33.24 12.07 6.84
CA ILE A 335 32.19 11.13 7.27
C ILE A 335 30.83 11.83 7.34
N LEU A 336 30.74 13.07 7.82
CA LEU A 336 29.48 13.82 7.89
C LEU A 336 28.93 14.17 6.50
N LEU A 337 29.81 14.51 5.54
CA LEU A 337 29.41 14.68 4.15
C LEU A 337 28.85 13.38 3.56
N GLU A 338 29.50 12.26 3.87
CA GLU A 338 29.05 10.93 3.43
C GLU A 338 27.73 10.52 4.10
N ILE A 339 27.54 10.83 5.40
CA ILE A 339 26.25 10.68 6.10
C ILE A 339 25.17 11.46 5.37
N GLY A 340 25.40 12.75 5.06
CA GLY A 340 24.42 13.60 4.38
C GLY A 340 24.09 13.09 2.97
N ARG A 341 25.07 12.55 2.26
CA ARG A 341 24.89 11.94 0.93
C ARG A 341 24.03 10.69 1.03
N LEU A 342 24.39 9.76 1.93
CA LEU A 342 23.69 8.48 2.10
C LEU A 342 22.28 8.67 2.66
N ARG A 343 22.04 9.67 3.51
CA ARG A 343 20.70 10.10 3.91
C ARG A 343 19.84 10.40 2.70
N GLU A 344 20.30 11.29 1.82
CA GLU A 344 19.52 11.69 0.65
C GLU A 344 19.31 10.53 -0.33
N VAL A 345 20.32 9.68 -0.56
CA VAL A 345 20.18 8.44 -1.35
C VAL A 345 19.07 7.55 -0.77
N THR A 346 19.13 7.29 0.54
CA THR A 346 18.20 6.38 1.22
C THR A 346 16.79 6.93 1.25
N PHE A 347 16.62 8.22 1.59
CA PHE A 347 15.30 8.83 1.74
C PHE A 347 14.60 9.01 0.40
N ARG A 348 15.30 9.42 -0.67
CA ARG A 348 14.70 9.54 -2.01
C ARG A 348 14.18 8.21 -2.55
N GLU A 349 14.85 7.11 -2.27
CA GLU A 349 14.43 5.78 -2.72
C GLU A 349 13.02 5.44 -2.21
N VAL A 350 12.72 5.78 -0.96
CA VAL A 350 11.40 5.58 -0.36
C VAL A 350 10.42 6.73 -0.62
N GLY A 351 10.79 7.71 -1.43
CA GLY A 351 9.94 8.85 -1.78
C GLY A 351 9.87 9.95 -0.72
N GLU A 352 10.88 10.01 0.14
CA GLU A 352 11.11 11.07 1.11
C GLU A 352 12.31 11.93 0.64
N GLY A 353 12.99 12.61 1.56
CA GLY A 353 14.23 13.33 1.26
C GLY A 353 14.04 14.81 0.97
N THR A 354 15.15 15.54 0.98
CA THR A 354 15.15 17.00 0.84
C THR A 354 15.07 17.49 -0.61
N ASN A 355 15.31 16.59 -1.56
CA ASN A 355 15.53 16.86 -2.98
C ASN A 355 16.73 17.78 -3.27
N LYS A 356 17.63 17.94 -2.30
CA LYS A 356 18.91 18.65 -2.46
C LYS A 356 20.05 17.69 -2.74
N SER A 357 21.18 18.20 -3.21
CA SER A 357 22.38 17.40 -3.48
C SER A 357 22.94 16.66 -2.24
N ILE A 358 22.59 17.12 -1.03
CA ILE A 358 23.00 16.53 0.26
C ILE A 358 21.99 16.86 1.37
N ASP A 359 21.71 15.91 2.27
CA ASP A 359 20.86 16.13 3.46
C ASP A 359 21.71 16.49 4.70
N LEU A 360 22.15 17.75 4.74
CA LEU A 360 22.75 18.40 5.90
C LEU A 360 22.09 19.76 6.14
N ASP A 361 21.96 20.13 7.41
CA ASP A 361 21.39 21.40 7.84
C ASP A 361 22.21 22.05 8.97
N LYS A 362 21.69 23.13 9.55
CA LYS A 362 22.37 23.89 10.62
C LYS A 362 22.55 23.08 11.92
N TYR A 363 21.68 22.10 12.17
CA TYR A 363 21.67 21.29 13.39
C TYR A 363 22.84 20.31 13.39
N ASP A 364 23.22 19.76 12.23
CA ASP A 364 24.35 18.83 12.10
C ASP A 364 25.68 19.40 12.65
N LYS A 365 25.82 20.73 12.76
CA LYS A 365 27.00 21.40 13.29
C LYS A 365 27.21 21.18 14.79
N PHE A 366 26.13 21.06 15.57
CA PHE A 366 26.19 20.97 17.03
C PHE A 366 25.47 19.74 17.59
N TYR A 367 24.86 18.93 16.73
CA TYR A 367 24.41 17.59 17.10
C TYR A 367 25.58 16.63 17.02
N ARG A 368 25.52 15.59 17.83
CA ARG A 368 26.41 14.43 17.74
C ARG A 368 25.87 13.46 16.70
N HIS A 369 26.76 12.66 16.11
CA HIS A 369 26.41 11.68 15.09
C HIS A 369 26.78 10.29 15.61
N LEU A 370 25.77 9.46 15.82
CA LEU A 370 25.92 8.04 16.11
C LEU A 370 25.95 7.30 14.78
N PHE A 371 26.99 6.56 14.46
CA PHE A 371 27.04 5.84 13.19
C PHE A 371 27.70 4.46 13.29
N LEU A 372 27.28 3.59 12.39
CA LEU A 372 27.74 2.20 12.28
C LEU A 372 28.69 2.07 11.10
N TRP A 373 29.89 1.58 11.38
CA TRP A 373 30.94 1.32 10.41
C TRP A 373 31.19 -0.18 10.27
N ASP A 374 31.25 -0.67 9.03
CA ASP A 374 31.66 -2.03 8.71
C ASP A 374 33.17 -2.05 8.40
N GLU A 375 33.95 -2.67 9.30
CA GLU A 375 35.41 -2.70 9.23
C GLU A 375 35.95 -3.56 8.09
N ILE A 376 35.20 -4.56 7.64
CA ILE A 376 35.61 -5.45 6.55
C ILE A 376 35.34 -4.77 5.22
N ASN A 377 34.12 -4.27 5.03
CA ASN A 377 33.72 -3.66 3.77
C ASN A 377 34.15 -2.20 3.64
N LYS A 378 34.72 -1.60 4.71
CA LYS A 378 35.07 -0.19 4.81
C LYS A 378 33.93 0.73 4.41
N LYS A 379 32.76 0.51 5.01
CA LYS A 379 31.51 1.20 4.65
C LYS A 379 30.75 1.76 5.84
N LEU A 380 30.20 2.95 5.64
CA LEU A 380 29.21 3.55 6.52
C LEU A 380 27.85 2.88 6.28
N VAL A 381 27.34 2.18 7.29
CA VAL A 381 26.14 1.34 7.17
C VAL A 381 24.86 2.10 7.49
N GLY A 382 24.91 2.99 8.47
CA GLY A 382 23.76 3.74 8.93
C GLY A 382 24.12 4.69 10.05
N ALA A 383 23.26 5.66 10.33
CA ALA A 383 23.51 6.66 11.36
C ALA A 383 22.24 7.26 11.96
N TYR A 384 22.40 7.92 13.10
CA TYR A 384 21.45 8.77 13.78
C TYR A 384 22.09 10.12 14.10
N ARG A 385 21.31 11.19 13.98
CA ARG A 385 21.64 12.51 14.52
C ARG A 385 21.09 12.63 15.94
N MET A 386 21.92 13.03 16.90
CA MET A 386 21.62 13.02 18.33
C MET A 386 21.86 14.41 18.94
N GLY A 387 20.80 15.04 19.45
CA GLY A 387 20.84 16.36 20.08
C GLY A 387 20.67 16.24 21.58
N LEU A 388 21.70 16.62 22.35
CA LEU A 388 21.65 16.58 23.80
C LEU A 388 20.88 17.80 24.34
N GLY A 389 19.69 17.58 24.89
CA GLY A 389 18.79 18.66 25.31
C GLY A 389 19.39 19.59 26.37
N SER A 390 20.19 19.05 27.29
CA SER A 390 20.92 19.79 28.32
C SER A 390 21.87 20.84 27.73
N GLU A 391 22.56 20.51 26.64
CA GLU A 391 23.47 21.39 25.92
C GLU A 391 22.72 22.35 24.99
N ILE A 392 21.79 21.82 24.19
CA ILE A 392 21.06 22.57 23.16
C ILE A 392 20.17 23.63 23.79
N PHE A 393 19.38 23.26 24.80
CA PHE A 393 18.42 24.17 25.42
C PHE A 393 19.14 25.32 26.11
N LYS A 394 20.26 25.07 26.80
CA LYS A 394 21.07 26.10 27.45
C LYS A 394 21.59 27.15 26.46
N LYS A 395 21.98 26.74 25.25
CA LYS A 395 22.62 27.62 24.26
C LYS A 395 21.64 28.28 23.28
N TYR A 396 20.59 27.58 22.89
CA TYR A 396 19.71 27.99 21.79
C TYR A 396 18.21 27.99 22.16
N GLY A 397 17.87 27.55 23.37
CA GLY A 397 16.48 27.29 23.78
C GLY A 397 15.79 26.26 22.87
N LEU A 398 14.46 26.32 22.80
CA LEU A 398 13.67 25.43 21.94
C LEU A 398 14.02 25.54 20.44
N LYS A 399 14.49 26.71 19.97
CA LYS A 399 14.86 26.93 18.57
C LYS A 399 16.08 26.11 18.14
N GLY A 400 16.85 25.61 19.10
CA GLY A 400 17.98 24.71 18.87
C GLY A 400 17.59 23.29 18.49
N PHE A 401 16.34 22.89 18.73
CA PHE A 401 15.83 21.56 18.40
C PHE A 401 15.31 21.50 16.95
N TYR A 402 15.54 20.41 16.22
CA TYR A 402 15.04 20.25 14.86
C TYR A 402 13.53 20.08 14.84
N ILE A 403 12.96 19.34 15.80
CA ILE A 403 11.51 19.17 15.94
C ILE A 403 10.78 20.51 16.11
N HIS A 404 11.47 21.57 16.58
CA HIS A 404 10.90 22.90 16.63
C HIS A 404 10.66 23.50 15.23
N GLU A 405 11.23 22.96 14.15
CA GLU A 405 10.85 23.35 12.78
C GLU A 405 9.46 22.82 12.39
N LEU A 406 9.03 21.71 12.99
CA LEU A 406 7.80 20.98 12.64
C LEU A 406 6.67 21.22 13.65
N PHE A 407 7.01 21.43 14.93
CA PHE A 407 6.06 21.55 16.02
C PHE A 407 6.30 22.83 16.84
N ARG A 408 5.22 23.42 17.32
CA ARG A 408 5.24 24.42 18.39
C ARG A 408 5.10 23.66 19.71
N ILE A 409 6.09 23.82 20.58
CA ILE A 409 6.15 23.19 21.90
C ILE A 409 5.89 24.27 22.94
N GLU A 410 4.99 24.02 23.87
CA GLU A 410 4.64 24.96 24.94
C GLU A 410 5.68 24.94 26.09
N PRO A 411 5.85 26.05 26.83
CA PRO A 411 6.89 26.20 27.86
C PRO A 411 6.86 25.14 28.98
N GLU A 412 5.70 24.53 29.24
CA GLU A 412 5.47 23.47 30.21
C GLU A 412 6.38 22.26 29.95
N LEU A 413 6.73 22.02 28.68
CA LEU A 413 7.64 20.94 28.29
C LEU A 413 9.12 21.35 28.32
N ASN A 414 9.49 22.59 28.68
CA ASN A 414 10.89 23.04 28.68
C ASN A 414 11.80 22.15 29.54
N SER A 415 11.34 21.75 30.74
CA SER A 415 12.10 20.85 31.63
C SER A 415 12.28 19.47 31.01
N MET A 416 11.25 18.94 30.34
CA MET A 416 11.33 17.68 29.60
C MET A 416 12.33 17.80 28.44
N MET A 417 12.28 18.89 27.67
CA MET A 417 13.18 19.12 26.54
C MET A 417 14.65 19.22 26.95
N GLN A 418 14.96 19.81 28.10
CA GLN A 418 16.31 19.80 28.67
C GLN A 418 16.80 18.37 29.00
N LYS A 419 15.89 17.51 29.44
CA LYS A 419 16.17 16.10 29.76
C LYS A 419 15.96 15.16 28.56
N THR A 420 15.86 15.68 27.34
CA THR A 420 15.59 14.90 26.13
C THR A 420 16.85 14.77 25.29
N ILE A 421 17.12 13.57 24.78
CA ILE A 421 18.00 13.39 23.62
C ILE A 421 17.10 13.40 22.38
N GLU A 422 17.24 14.43 21.56
CA GLU A 422 16.54 14.51 20.28
C GLU A 422 17.21 13.60 19.26
N MET A 423 16.43 12.73 18.64
CA MET A 423 16.87 11.80 17.61
C MET A 423 16.27 12.17 16.26
N GLY A 424 17.08 12.11 15.21
CA GLY A 424 16.60 12.39 13.86
C GLY A 424 17.46 11.81 12.76
N ARG A 425 16.94 11.89 11.53
CA ARG A 425 17.63 11.46 10.29
C ARG A 425 18.23 10.06 10.37
N ALA A 426 17.48 9.15 10.98
CA ALA A 426 17.84 7.74 11.10
C ALA A 426 17.79 7.06 9.73
N PHE A 427 18.87 6.40 9.33
CA PHE A 427 18.89 5.62 8.09
C PHE A 427 19.83 4.42 8.19
N ILE A 428 19.59 3.43 7.34
CA ILE A 428 20.47 2.31 7.04
C ILE A 428 20.50 2.19 5.52
N ILE A 429 21.68 2.03 4.92
CA ILE A 429 21.80 1.90 3.46
C ILE A 429 21.13 0.62 2.96
N LYS A 430 20.63 0.65 1.73
CA LYS A 430 19.77 -0.38 1.13
C LYS A 430 20.33 -1.80 1.28
N GLU A 431 21.63 -1.97 1.07
CA GLU A 431 22.33 -3.26 1.11
C GLU A 431 22.32 -3.92 2.50
N TYR A 432 22.01 -3.14 3.53
CA TYR A 432 22.02 -3.56 4.93
C TYR A 432 20.63 -3.53 5.59
N GLN A 433 19.61 -2.94 4.96
CA GLN A 433 18.26 -2.82 5.55
C GLN A 433 17.57 -4.15 5.83
N GLN A 434 17.81 -5.19 5.02
CA GLN A 434 17.23 -6.52 5.24
C GLN A 434 18.02 -7.37 6.24
N LYS A 435 19.17 -6.88 6.72
CA LYS A 435 19.99 -7.58 7.72
C LYS A 435 19.49 -7.16 9.11
N PRO A 436 19.28 -8.10 10.05
CA PRO A 436 18.82 -7.74 11.40
C PRO A 436 19.89 -7.01 12.22
N MET A 437 21.17 -7.28 11.96
CA MET A 437 22.29 -6.80 12.77
C MET A 437 22.46 -5.27 12.77
N PRO A 438 22.45 -4.56 11.63
CA PRO A 438 22.68 -3.11 11.62
C PRO A 438 21.71 -2.30 12.48
N LEU A 439 20.41 -2.58 12.38
CA LEU A 439 19.41 -1.89 13.19
C LEU A 439 19.57 -2.22 14.68
N PHE A 440 19.87 -3.48 15.00
CA PHE A 440 20.14 -3.90 16.38
C PHE A 440 21.34 -3.16 16.97
N LEU A 441 22.46 -3.07 16.25
CA LEU A 441 23.67 -2.38 16.72
C LEU A 441 23.47 -0.87 16.88
N LEU A 442 22.72 -0.23 15.98
CA LEU A 442 22.39 1.20 16.14
C LEU A 442 21.53 1.42 17.40
N TRP A 443 20.55 0.57 17.66
CA TRP A 443 19.75 0.62 18.90
C TRP A 443 20.58 0.38 20.14
N LYS A 444 21.50 -0.57 20.08
CA LYS A 444 22.47 -0.79 21.15
C LYS A 444 23.29 0.48 21.41
N GLY A 445 23.75 1.16 20.36
CA GLY A 445 24.43 2.46 20.46
C GLY A 445 23.59 3.56 21.12
N ILE A 446 22.28 3.57 20.86
CA ILE A 446 21.34 4.48 21.52
C ILE A 446 21.26 4.17 23.03
N VAL A 447 21.25 2.91 23.44
CA VAL A 447 21.27 2.56 24.87
C VAL A 447 22.60 2.97 25.52
N HIS A 448 23.75 2.70 24.90
CA HIS A 448 25.05 3.18 25.40
C HIS A 448 25.06 4.71 25.56
N MET A 449 24.44 5.45 24.63
CA MET A 449 24.27 6.89 24.74
C MET A 449 23.49 7.29 25.99
N THR A 450 22.37 6.62 26.29
CA THR A 450 21.58 6.92 27.50
C THR A 450 22.32 6.62 28.80
N LEU A 451 23.24 5.66 28.80
CA LEU A 451 24.10 5.37 29.94
C LEU A 451 25.24 6.40 30.08
N LYS A 452 25.80 6.85 28.95
CA LYS A 452 26.84 7.89 28.91
C LYS A 452 26.33 9.27 29.33
N TYR A 453 25.06 9.57 29.06
CA TYR A 453 24.39 10.83 29.40
C TYR A 453 23.14 10.58 30.27
N PRO A 454 23.33 10.17 31.54
CA PRO A 454 22.25 9.72 32.42
C PRO A 454 21.32 10.86 32.87
N GLU A 455 21.68 12.13 32.65
CA GLU A 455 20.86 13.28 32.96
C GLU A 455 19.62 13.37 32.04
N HIS A 456 19.71 12.84 30.82
CA HIS A 456 18.57 12.76 29.92
C HIS A 456 17.70 11.58 30.31
N LYS A 457 16.38 11.80 30.35
CA LYS A 457 15.35 10.83 30.75
C LYS A 457 14.43 10.44 29.60
N PHE A 458 14.52 11.13 28.47
CA PHE A 458 13.66 10.93 27.32
C PHE A 458 14.46 10.83 26.02
N LEU A 459 13.95 10.03 25.09
CA LEU A 459 14.31 10.06 23.67
C LEU A 459 13.12 10.64 22.91
N MET A 460 13.35 11.57 21.99
CA MET A 460 12.27 12.20 21.22
C MET A 460 12.71 12.44 19.77
N GLY A 461 11.82 12.20 18.80
CA GLY A 461 12.16 12.40 17.40
C GLY A 461 10.97 12.21 16.46
N GLY A 462 11.13 12.68 15.22
CA GLY A 462 10.16 12.45 14.16
C GLY A 462 10.37 11.08 13.50
N VAL A 463 9.28 10.40 13.18
CA VAL A 463 9.25 9.26 12.26
C VAL A 463 8.37 9.59 11.07
N SER A 464 8.94 9.48 9.88
CA SER A 464 8.27 9.90 8.65
C SER A 464 7.45 8.77 8.04
N ILE A 465 6.27 9.13 7.52
CA ILE A 465 5.45 8.33 6.62
C ILE A 465 5.60 8.96 5.23
N SER A 466 6.15 8.22 4.29
CA SER A 466 6.41 8.67 2.92
C SER A 466 5.17 9.26 2.23
N ASN A 467 5.40 10.26 1.38
CA ASN A 467 4.32 10.82 0.57
C ASN A 467 3.87 9.88 -0.57
N LYS A 468 4.59 8.76 -0.82
CA LYS A 468 4.18 7.71 -1.78
C LYS A 468 2.91 6.97 -1.38
N PHE A 469 2.60 6.90 -0.08
CA PHE A 469 1.36 6.28 0.40
C PHE A 469 0.14 7.05 -0.11
N SER A 470 -0.95 6.34 -0.38
CA SER A 470 -2.24 7.00 -0.61
C SER A 470 -2.69 7.81 0.63
N ASN A 471 -3.51 8.84 0.42
CA ASN A 471 -4.08 9.61 1.53
C ASN A 471 -4.91 8.74 2.47
N PHE A 472 -5.60 7.75 1.92
CA PHE A 472 -6.35 6.75 2.68
C PHE A 472 -5.44 5.98 3.64
N SER A 473 -4.31 5.44 3.16
CA SER A 473 -3.37 4.71 4.02
C SER A 473 -2.66 5.62 5.02
N LYS A 474 -2.30 6.86 4.65
CA LYS A 474 -1.81 7.87 5.61
C LYS A 474 -2.83 8.12 6.72
N SER A 475 -4.09 8.32 6.37
CA SER A 475 -5.18 8.52 7.33
C SER A 475 -5.39 7.30 8.24
N LEU A 476 -5.40 6.08 7.68
CA LEU A 476 -5.46 4.85 8.47
C LEU A 476 -4.28 4.74 9.45
N MET A 477 -3.06 4.99 8.98
CA MET A 477 -1.86 4.93 9.82
C MET A 477 -1.92 5.94 10.97
N ILE A 478 -2.31 7.18 10.69
CA ILE A 478 -2.44 8.23 11.69
C ILE A 478 -3.48 7.86 12.74
N GLU A 479 -4.68 7.46 12.31
CA GLU A 479 -5.75 7.07 13.23
C GLU A 479 -5.36 5.84 14.06
N PHE A 480 -4.73 4.84 13.45
CA PHE A 480 -4.31 3.62 14.16
C PHE A 480 -3.28 3.97 15.25
N MET A 481 -2.32 4.82 14.90
CA MET A 481 -1.31 5.28 15.85
C MET A 481 -1.92 6.14 16.97
N LYS A 482 -2.90 7.00 16.64
CA LYS A 482 -3.63 7.80 17.62
C LYS A 482 -4.46 6.94 18.58
N SER A 483 -5.12 5.90 18.09
CA SER A 483 -5.98 5.04 18.90
C SER A 483 -5.22 4.13 19.87
N HIS A 484 -3.96 3.79 19.57
CA HIS A 484 -3.22 2.77 20.34
C HIS A 484 -1.94 3.25 21.03
N TYR A 485 -1.32 4.32 20.54
CA TYR A 485 0.01 4.74 21.00
C TYR A 485 0.09 6.22 21.41
N TYR A 486 -1.02 6.95 21.37
CA TYR A 486 -1.06 8.38 21.71
C TYR A 486 -0.92 8.64 23.21
N ASP A 487 -0.16 9.67 23.58
CA ASP A 487 -0.13 10.21 24.93
C ASP A 487 -0.80 11.59 24.98
N PRO A 488 -2.04 11.70 25.49
CA PRO A 488 -2.76 12.96 25.54
C PRO A 488 -2.12 13.99 26.49
N PHE A 489 -1.39 13.54 27.52
CA PHE A 489 -0.82 14.43 28.54
C PHE A 489 0.33 15.26 27.99
N ILE A 490 1.15 14.68 27.11
CA ILE A 490 2.22 15.42 26.42
C ILE A 490 1.66 16.12 25.18
N ALA A 491 0.74 15.48 24.45
CA ALA A 491 0.23 16.01 23.20
C ALA A 491 -0.52 17.35 23.32
N GLN A 492 -1.17 17.61 24.46
CA GLN A 492 -1.84 18.91 24.69
C GLN A 492 -0.87 20.12 24.59
N TYR A 493 0.42 19.90 24.84
CA TYR A 493 1.47 20.94 24.82
C TYR A 493 2.27 20.99 23.51
N VAL A 494 1.86 20.22 22.48
CA VAL A 494 2.59 20.13 21.22
C VAL A 494 1.65 20.27 20.03
N HIS A 495 1.81 21.37 19.30
CA HIS A 495 0.95 21.71 18.16
C HIS A 495 1.72 21.61 16.84
N PRO A 496 1.20 20.89 15.83
CA PRO A 496 1.86 20.82 14.53
C PRO A 496 1.80 22.18 13.82
N LYS A 497 2.90 22.57 13.15
CA LYS A 497 2.90 23.80 12.35
C LYS A 497 2.15 23.64 11.03
N LYS A 498 2.06 22.40 10.52
CA LYS A 498 1.33 22.00 9.32
C LYS A 498 0.62 20.69 9.59
N GLU A 499 -0.61 20.79 10.04
CA GLU A 499 -1.43 19.62 10.34
C GLU A 499 -1.77 18.81 9.09
N TYR A 500 -1.69 17.48 9.21
CA TYR A 500 -2.25 16.58 8.21
C TYR A 500 -3.75 16.39 8.46
N LYS A 501 -4.59 16.69 7.46
CA LYS A 501 -6.05 16.52 7.57
C LYS A 501 -6.44 15.07 7.27
N VAL A 502 -6.81 14.35 8.32
CA VAL A 502 -7.32 12.98 8.20
C VAL A 502 -8.69 13.01 7.51
N VAL A 503 -8.86 12.17 6.49
CA VAL A 503 -10.14 11.95 5.82
C VAL A 503 -10.34 10.44 5.73
N LEU A 504 -11.22 9.90 6.57
CA LEU A 504 -11.54 8.49 6.63
C LEU A 504 -13.02 8.33 6.98
N LYS A 505 -13.72 7.40 6.31
CA LYS A 505 -15.09 7.05 6.69
C LYS A 505 -15.04 6.15 7.94
N ASP A 506 -15.91 6.37 8.92
CA ASP A 506 -15.95 5.58 10.16
C ASP A 506 -16.06 4.08 9.87
N VAL A 507 -16.91 3.72 8.91
CA VAL A 507 -17.07 2.34 8.45
C VAL A 507 -15.71 1.74 8.04
N ASP A 508 -14.91 2.44 7.23
CA ASP A 508 -13.60 1.94 6.77
C ASP A 508 -12.59 1.82 7.92
N LYS A 509 -12.64 2.76 8.87
CA LYS A 509 -11.84 2.71 10.09
C LYS A 509 -12.14 1.46 10.91
N ASP A 510 -13.40 1.24 11.25
CA ASP A 510 -13.83 0.15 12.12
C ASP A 510 -13.42 -1.21 11.54
N PHE A 511 -13.67 -1.42 10.24
CA PHE A 511 -13.28 -2.66 9.57
C PHE A 511 -11.79 -2.95 9.62
N VAL A 512 -10.95 -1.94 9.41
CA VAL A 512 -9.50 -2.13 9.46
C VAL A 512 -9.04 -2.38 10.90
N PHE A 513 -9.64 -1.69 11.87
CA PHE A 513 -9.18 -1.72 13.26
C PHE A 513 -9.62 -3.00 13.95
N ASP A 514 -10.83 -3.48 13.67
CA ASP A 514 -11.32 -4.79 14.10
C ASP A 514 -10.48 -5.93 13.53
N ALA A 515 -10.08 -5.83 12.26
CA ALA A 515 -9.19 -6.81 11.64
C ALA A 515 -7.78 -6.77 12.25
N ALA A 516 -7.26 -5.58 12.56
CA ALA A 516 -5.95 -5.41 13.15
C ALA A 516 -5.89 -5.83 14.63
N LYS A 517 -6.98 -5.74 15.39
CA LYS A 517 -7.04 -6.05 16.84
C LYS A 517 -5.92 -5.38 17.64
N ALA A 518 -5.68 -4.09 17.41
CA ALA A 518 -4.60 -3.29 18.02
C ALA A 518 -3.17 -3.81 17.79
N ASP A 519 -2.96 -4.71 16.82
CA ASP A 519 -1.66 -5.29 16.50
C ASP A 519 -1.04 -4.61 15.28
N VAL A 520 0.08 -3.90 15.50
CA VAL A 520 0.82 -3.18 14.45
C VAL A 520 1.30 -4.10 13.31
N ILE A 521 1.57 -5.38 13.59
CA ILE A 521 2.01 -6.36 12.58
C ILE A 521 0.82 -6.77 11.70
N LYS A 522 -0.37 -6.95 12.28
CA LYS A 522 -1.59 -7.23 11.50
C LYS A 522 -1.97 -6.01 10.67
N PHE A 523 -1.89 -4.82 11.26
CA PHE A 523 -2.13 -3.57 10.55
C PHE A 523 -1.15 -3.36 9.38
N ASP A 524 0.14 -3.66 9.56
CA ASP A 524 1.15 -3.64 8.47
C ASP A 524 0.76 -4.52 7.28
N LYS A 525 0.19 -5.71 7.54
CA LYS A 525 -0.27 -6.62 6.48
C LYS A 525 -1.44 -6.07 5.67
N ILE A 526 -2.31 -5.29 6.32
CA ILE A 526 -3.46 -4.62 5.69
C ILE A 526 -2.95 -3.48 4.80
N ILE A 527 -2.02 -2.65 5.30
CA ILE A 527 -1.39 -1.59 4.49
C ILE A 527 -0.69 -2.17 3.26
N ASP A 528 0.08 -3.25 3.43
CA ASP A 528 0.76 -3.97 2.33
C ASP A 528 -0.20 -4.56 1.29
N GLU A 529 -1.46 -4.82 1.68
CA GLU A 529 -2.48 -5.29 0.75
C GLU A 529 -3.11 -4.15 -0.05
N ILE A 530 -3.38 -3.02 0.60
CA ILE A 530 -4.04 -1.85 0.00
C ILE A 530 -3.09 -1.11 -0.93
N GLU A 531 -1.84 -0.90 -0.52
CA GLU A 531 -0.87 -0.12 -1.28
C GLU A 531 -0.23 -0.92 -2.42
N PRO A 532 0.05 -0.29 -3.57
CA PRO A 532 0.85 -0.90 -4.62
C PRO A 532 2.34 -0.83 -4.26
N GLY A 533 3.15 -1.76 -4.79
CA GLY A 533 4.61 -1.69 -4.73
C GLY A 533 5.22 -1.82 -3.32
N ASN A 534 4.99 -2.95 -2.63
CA ASN A 534 5.61 -3.33 -1.33
C ASN A 534 5.71 -2.21 -0.28
N LEU A 535 4.82 -1.21 -0.33
CA LEU A 535 4.77 -0.12 0.63
C LEU A 535 4.19 -0.64 1.94
N ARG A 536 5.03 -0.62 2.99
CA ARG A 536 4.72 -1.14 4.33
C ARG A 536 4.98 -0.07 5.38
N LEU A 537 4.46 -0.27 6.59
CA LEU A 537 4.79 0.62 7.71
C LEU A 537 6.31 0.78 7.83
N PRO A 538 6.80 2.01 8.05
CA PRO A 538 8.21 2.26 8.27
C PRO A 538 8.77 1.31 9.34
N VAL A 539 9.87 0.63 9.03
CA VAL A 539 10.49 -0.34 9.95
C VAL A 539 10.82 0.32 11.30
N LEU A 540 11.29 1.57 11.25
CA LEU A 540 11.57 2.37 12.44
C LEU A 540 10.33 2.62 13.29
N LEU A 541 9.17 2.94 12.68
CA LEU A 541 7.91 3.13 13.41
C LEU A 541 7.55 1.86 14.20
N LYS A 542 7.58 0.69 13.54
CA LYS A 542 7.34 -0.61 14.19
C LYS A 542 8.34 -0.88 15.32
N LYS A 543 9.61 -0.52 15.12
CA LYS A 543 10.66 -0.69 16.13
C LYS A 543 10.43 0.22 17.34
N TYR A 544 10.11 1.50 17.14
CA TYR A 544 9.83 2.47 18.22
C TYR A 544 8.64 2.05 19.06
N VAL A 545 7.54 1.62 18.44
CA VAL A 545 6.37 1.08 19.16
C VAL A 545 6.76 -0.11 20.03
N LYS A 546 7.57 -1.05 19.51
CA LYS A 546 8.09 -2.18 20.30
C LYS A 546 9.05 -1.77 21.43
N GLN A 547 9.53 -0.54 21.43
CA GLN A 547 10.34 0.03 22.53
C GLN A 547 9.49 0.85 23.50
N ASN A 548 8.15 0.73 23.47
CA ASN A 548 7.21 1.51 24.29
C ASN A 548 7.19 3.01 23.99
N ALA A 549 7.63 3.43 22.79
CA ALA A 549 7.49 4.82 22.37
C ALA A 549 6.01 5.22 22.21
N LYS A 550 5.70 6.46 22.57
CA LYS A 550 4.38 7.08 22.47
C LYS A 550 4.35 8.13 21.37
N LEU A 551 3.21 8.26 20.72
CA LEU A 551 2.90 9.27 19.72
C LEU A 551 2.39 10.54 20.41
N VAL A 552 2.82 11.70 19.91
CA VAL A 552 2.42 13.02 20.42
C VAL A 552 1.64 13.81 19.38
N ALA A 553 2.15 13.92 18.15
CA ALA A 553 1.53 14.74 17.13
C ALA A 553 1.95 14.29 15.72
N PHE A 554 1.23 14.75 14.70
CA PHE A 554 1.58 14.57 13.29
C PHE A 554 1.72 15.90 12.58
N ASN A 555 2.74 16.06 11.76
CA ASN A 555 2.99 17.25 10.96
C ASN A 555 3.38 16.86 9.53
N VAL A 556 2.97 17.63 8.53
CA VAL A 556 3.46 17.49 7.15
C VAL A 556 4.73 18.32 6.99
N ASP A 557 5.80 17.74 6.46
CA ASP A 557 7.05 18.44 6.15
C ASP A 557 7.24 18.66 4.64
N PRO A 558 6.91 19.86 4.11
CA PRO A 558 7.13 20.16 2.69
C PRO A 558 8.60 20.27 2.28
N LYS A 559 9.53 20.41 3.22
CA LYS A 559 10.98 20.38 2.92
C LYS A 559 11.50 18.95 2.79
N PHE A 560 10.70 17.95 3.18
CA PHE A 560 11.04 16.53 3.14
C PHE A 560 10.04 15.76 2.28
N ASN A 561 9.82 16.26 1.08
CA ASN A 561 8.89 15.73 0.07
C ASN A 561 7.42 15.55 0.54
N ASN A 562 6.94 16.43 1.43
CA ASN A 562 5.60 16.33 2.05
C ASN A 562 5.38 15.03 2.81
N ALA A 563 6.43 14.42 3.34
CA ALA A 563 6.29 13.31 4.28
C ALA A 563 5.45 13.75 5.50
N VAL A 564 4.73 12.80 6.10
CA VAL A 564 4.00 13.02 7.34
C VAL A 564 4.85 12.54 8.49
N ASP A 565 5.37 13.46 9.29
CA ASP A 565 6.18 13.20 10.47
C ASP A 565 5.30 13.01 11.71
N GLY A 566 5.33 11.80 12.27
CA GLY A 566 4.83 11.54 13.62
C GLY A 566 5.89 11.87 14.65
N LEU A 567 5.62 12.83 15.54
CA LEU A 567 6.47 13.07 16.70
C LEU A 567 6.25 11.95 17.71
N MET A 568 7.31 11.22 18.00
CA MET A 568 7.31 10.18 19.02
C MET A 568 8.28 10.54 20.15
N TYR A 569 7.97 10.07 21.35
CA TYR A 569 8.91 10.09 22.45
C TYR A 569 8.84 8.81 23.27
N LEU A 570 9.85 8.61 24.11
CA LEU A 570 10.05 7.42 24.91
C LEU A 570 10.71 7.86 26.22
N ARG A 571 10.24 7.36 27.36
CA ARG A 571 10.96 7.46 28.62
C ARG A 571 12.03 6.38 28.64
N ILE A 572 13.27 6.74 28.93
CA ILE A 572 14.39 5.78 28.92
C ILE A 572 14.15 4.64 29.94
N ALA A 573 13.49 4.95 31.06
CA ALA A 573 13.08 3.96 32.07
C ALA A 573 12.05 2.93 31.57
N ASP A 574 11.31 3.24 30.50
CA ASP A 574 10.32 2.32 29.92
C ASP A 574 10.91 1.44 28.80
N LEU A 575 12.22 1.53 28.54
CA LEU A 575 12.87 0.66 27.57
C LEU A 575 12.70 -0.81 27.99
N PRO A 576 12.30 -1.71 27.06
CA PRO A 576 12.18 -3.12 27.35
C PRO A 576 13.50 -3.73 27.85
N GLU A 577 13.42 -4.64 28.83
CA GLU A 577 14.58 -5.35 29.36
C GLU A 577 15.38 -6.05 28.25
N SER A 578 14.69 -6.62 27.25
CA SER A 578 15.33 -7.27 26.09
C SER A 578 16.21 -6.34 25.24
N THR A 579 16.01 -5.03 25.33
CA THR A 579 16.83 -4.02 24.67
C THR A 579 17.96 -3.52 25.56
N VAL A 580 17.73 -3.44 26.88
CA VAL A 580 18.69 -2.86 27.84
C VAL A 580 19.70 -3.90 28.35
N LYS A 581 19.23 -5.10 28.69
CA LYS A 581 20.02 -6.15 29.34
C LYS A 581 21.30 -6.53 28.58
N PRO A 582 21.29 -6.74 27.24
CA PRO A 582 22.52 -7.07 26.52
C PRO A 582 23.59 -5.97 26.62
N VAL A 583 23.19 -4.72 26.82
CA VAL A 583 24.09 -3.57 26.98
C VAL A 583 24.65 -3.53 28.40
N MET A 584 23.80 -3.77 29.39
CA MET A 584 24.20 -3.79 30.79
C MET A 584 25.20 -4.91 31.08
N GLU A 585 24.99 -6.11 30.55
CA GLU A 585 25.90 -7.25 30.70
C GLU A 585 27.29 -6.95 30.13
N GLU A 586 27.36 -6.31 28.96
CA GLU A 586 28.64 -5.91 28.37
C GLU A 586 29.31 -4.77 29.13
N PHE A 587 28.55 -3.76 29.55
CA PHE A 587 29.08 -2.64 30.34
C PHE A 587 29.66 -3.14 31.67
N GLN A 588 28.97 -4.08 32.32
CA GLN A 588 29.45 -4.75 33.52
C GLN A 588 30.73 -5.53 33.24
N ALA A 589 30.78 -6.33 32.17
CA ALA A 589 31.99 -7.06 31.79
C ALA A 589 33.18 -6.13 31.46
N GLU A 590 32.94 -4.96 30.87
CA GLU A 590 33.98 -3.96 30.62
C GLU A 590 34.50 -3.32 31.91
N LEU A 591 33.60 -3.01 32.85
CA LEU A 591 33.97 -2.52 34.18
C LEU A 591 34.79 -3.56 34.94
N GLU A 592 34.38 -4.82 34.94
CA GLU A 592 35.10 -5.93 35.57
C GLU A 592 36.51 -6.06 34.99
N ARG A 593 36.66 -6.01 33.65
CA ARG A 593 38.00 -6.02 33.00
C ARG A 593 38.87 -4.85 33.40
N LYS A 594 38.31 -3.63 33.46
CA LYS A 594 39.06 -2.43 33.88
C LYS A 594 39.49 -2.54 35.34
N HIS A 595 38.63 -3.04 36.22
CA HIS A 595 38.96 -3.29 37.62
C HIS A 595 40.03 -4.38 37.79
N SER A 596 39.97 -5.48 37.07
CA SER A 596 41.01 -6.52 37.08
C SER A 596 42.36 -5.99 36.57
N SER A 597 42.36 -5.19 35.49
CA SER A 597 43.59 -4.62 34.93
C SER A 597 44.26 -3.53 35.80
N ASN A 598 43.50 -2.93 36.72
CA ASN A 598 44.02 -1.96 37.70
C ASN A 598 44.52 -2.61 38.99
N HIS A 599 44.22 -3.90 39.23
CA HIS A 599 44.75 -4.66 40.36
C HIS A 599 46.02 -5.47 40.02
N GLU A 600 46.38 -5.55 38.74
CA GLU A 600 47.63 -6.17 38.25
C GLU A 600 48.76 -5.17 37.96
N LYS A 601 48.59 -3.89 38.35
CA LYS A 601 49.64 -2.86 38.39
C LYS A 601 49.85 -2.43 39.83
#